data_AF-A0A3C2D1L9-F1
#
_entry.id   AF-A0A3C2D1L9-F1
#
_cell.length_a   1.000
_cell.length_b   1.000
_cell.length_c   1.000
_cell.angle_alpha   90.00
_cell.angle_beta   90.00
_cell.angle_gamma   90.00
#
_symmetry.space_group_name_H-M   'P 1'
#
loop_
_entity.id
_entity.type
_entity.pdbx_description
1 polymer ?
#
loop_
_entity_poly.entity_id
_entity_poly.type
_entity_poly.pdbx_seq_one_letter_code
_entity_poly.pdbx_strand_id
1 'polypeptide(L)' 'MEELIFSKGDFIRVDGINAVVVGTEEDEDIPHDHIAIFFGSEPAKRESEGGEGNARPVVWIVPIDICEDGLEPEYKE' A
#
# COMPACT_ATOMS: atom_id res chain seq x y z
N MET A 1 16.85 16.82 8.19
CA MET A 1 15.68 16.07 7.71
C MET A 1 15.76 14.74 8.42
N GLU A 2 14.81 14.44 9.29
CA GLU A 2 14.64 13.07 9.74
C GLU A 2 14.25 12.28 8.49
N GLU A 3 14.95 11.16 8.26
CA GLU A 3 14.71 10.30 7.11
C GLU A 3 13.37 9.61 7.36
N LEU A 4 12.40 9.79 6.47
CA LEU A 4 11.11 9.11 6.56
C LEU A 4 11.35 7.60 6.55
N ILE A 5 10.79 6.89 7.54
CA ILE A 5 11.00 5.46 7.74
C ILE A 5 10.51 4.64 6.53
N PHE A 6 9.47 5.13 5.84
CA PHE A 6 8.90 4.49 4.67
C PHE A 6 8.70 5.47 3.51
N SER A 7 8.92 4.98 2.29
CA SER A 7 8.75 5.68 1.03
C SER A 7 7.63 5.07 0.20
N LYS A 8 7.06 5.86 -0.73
CA LYS A 8 6.10 5.34 -1.71
C LYS A 8 6.70 4.19 -2.52
N GLY A 9 5.94 3.11 -2.66
CA GLY A 9 6.34 1.90 -3.35
C GLY A 9 6.97 0.86 -2.43
N ASP A 10 7.28 1.19 -1.18
CA ASP A 10 7.79 0.21 -0.23
C ASP A 10 6.72 -0.84 0.06
N PHE A 11 7.14 -2.11 0.08
CA PHE A 11 6.37 -3.17 0.68
C PHE A 11 6.53 -3.09 2.19
N ILE A 12 5.43 -3.19 2.92
CA ILE A 12 5.38 -3.17 4.38
C ILE A 12 4.45 -4.27 4.90
N ARG A 13 4.43 -4.45 6.22
CA ARG A 13 3.45 -5.30 6.90
C ARG A 13 2.75 -4.55 8.01
N VAL A 14 1.45 -4.81 8.16
CA VAL A 14 0.63 -4.35 9.28
C VAL A 14 -0.10 -5.56 9.85
N ASP A 15 0.16 -5.87 11.12
CA ASP A 15 -0.39 -7.05 11.82
C ASP A 15 -0.20 -8.35 11.00
N GLY A 16 0.98 -8.47 10.41
CA GLY A 16 1.38 -9.61 9.58
C GLY A 16 0.81 -9.64 8.15
N ILE A 17 -0.02 -8.69 7.75
CA ILE A 17 -0.62 -8.57 6.41
C ILE A 17 0.25 -7.65 5.53
N ASN A 18 0.59 -8.10 4.31
CA ASN A 18 1.37 -7.31 3.37
C ASN A 18 0.56 -6.14 2.79
N ALA A 19 1.21 -4.98 2.67
CA ALA A 19 0.67 -3.80 1.99
C ALA A 19 1.78 -3.07 1.22
N VAL A 20 1.38 -2.11 0.38
CA VAL A 20 2.29 -1.21 -0.32
C VAL A 20 1.99 0.21 0.12
N VAL A 21 3.05 0.99 0.40
CA VAL A 21 2.93 2.42 0.68
C VAL A 21 2.59 3.16 -0.61
N VAL A 22 1.47 3.88 -0.62
CA VAL A 22 0.98 4.67 -1.77
C VAL A 22 0.97 6.17 -1.49
N GLY A 23 1.16 6.58 -0.22
CA GLY A 23 1.27 7.98 0.17
C GLY A 23 2.02 8.15 1.49
N THR A 24 2.66 9.30 1.65
CA THR A 24 3.42 9.71 2.85
C THR A 24 2.90 11.06 3.36
N GLU A 25 3.41 11.53 4.51
CA GLU A 25 3.04 12.86 5.04
C GLU A 25 3.40 14.05 4.12
N GLU A 26 4.15 13.83 3.04
CA GLU A 26 4.40 14.83 2.00
C GLU A 26 3.21 15.02 1.04
N ASP A 27 2.23 14.11 1.06
CA ASP A 27 1.01 14.19 0.27
C ASP A 27 -0.09 14.99 0.96
N GLU A 28 -0.95 15.60 0.13
CA GLU A 28 -2.18 16.23 0.62
C GLU A 28 -3.06 15.19 1.34
N ASP A 29 -3.67 15.63 2.45
CA ASP A 29 -4.60 14.84 3.28
C ASP A 29 -4.00 13.66 4.08
N ILE A 30 -2.67 13.50 4.11
CA ILE A 30 -2.01 12.52 4.99
C ILE A 30 -1.47 13.23 6.24
N PRO A 31 -1.92 12.87 7.45
CA PRO A 31 -1.41 13.45 8.68
C PRO A 31 0.09 13.18 8.87
N HIS A 32 0.75 14.02 9.67
CA HIS A 32 2.08 13.71 10.18
C HIS A 32 2.11 12.37 10.90
N ASP A 33 3.26 11.69 10.82
CA ASP A 33 3.48 10.36 11.39
C ASP A 33 2.54 9.26 10.87
N HIS A 34 1.86 9.51 9.73
CA HIS A 34 1.00 8.53 9.07
C HIS A 34 1.46 8.28 7.63
N ILE A 35 1.09 7.11 7.12
CA ILE A 35 1.26 6.73 5.72
C ILE A 35 -0.05 6.17 5.17
N ALA A 36 -0.23 6.31 3.87
CA ALA A 36 -1.34 5.71 3.15
C ALA A 36 -0.89 4.40 2.51
N ILE A 37 -1.64 3.32 2.76
CA ILE A 37 -1.24 1.95 2.40
C ILE A 37 -2.36 1.24 1.62
N PHE A 38 -1.95 0.37 0.70
CA PHE A 38 -2.84 -0.45 -0.11
C PHE A 38 -2.56 -1.94 0.12
N PHE A 39 -3.57 -2.67 0.58
CA PHE A 39 -3.48 -4.12 0.86
C PHE A 39 -3.65 -5.01 -0.38
N GLY A 40 -3.86 -4.42 -1.56
CA GLY A 40 -4.25 -5.15 -2.76
C GLY A 40 -5.76 -5.26 -2.94
N SER A 41 -6.16 -5.74 -4.11
CA SER A 41 -7.55 -6.06 -4.44
C SER A 41 -7.69 -7.55 -4.70
N GLU A 42 -8.91 -8.08 -4.56
CA GLU A 42 -9.20 -9.43 -5.02
C GLU A 42 -8.88 -9.58 -6.53
N PRO A 43 -8.48 -10.78 -7.00
CA PRO A 43 -8.28 -11.01 -8.41
C PRO A 43 -9.59 -10.80 -9.19
N ALA A 44 -9.56 -9.89 -10.17
CA ALA A 44 -10.67 -9.68 -11.10
C ALA A 44 -10.29 -10.11 -12.51
N LYS A 45 -11.31 -10.51 -13.28
CA LYS A 45 -11.15 -10.75 -14.71
C LYS A 45 -10.86 -9.43 -15.43
N ARG A 46 -9.86 -9.45 -16.32
CA ARG A 46 -9.45 -8.27 -17.09
C ARG A 46 -10.58 -7.81 -18.00
N GLU A 47 -10.72 -6.49 -18.16
CA GLU A 47 -11.69 -5.90 -19.08
C GLU A 47 -11.46 -6.35 -20.53
N SER A 48 -10.21 -6.51 -20.95
CA SER A 48 -9.85 -7.01 -22.28
C SER A 48 -10.32 -8.44 -22.58
N GLU A 49 -10.64 -9.22 -21.53
CA GLU A 49 -11.22 -10.56 -21.66
C GLU A 49 -12.75 -10.54 -21.47
N GLY A 50 -13.34 -9.35 -21.35
CA GLY A 50 -14.76 -9.14 -21.05
C GLY A 50 -15.10 -9.30 -19.57
N GLY A 51 -14.17 -8.97 -18.67
CA GLY A 51 -14.45 -8.82 -17.23
C GLY A 51 -14.86 -7.40 -16.86
N GLU A 52 -15.38 -7.20 -15.65
CA GLU A 52 -15.73 -5.87 -15.11
C GLU A 52 -14.52 -5.13 -14.50
N GLY A 53 -13.35 -5.78 -14.48
CA GLY A 53 -12.17 -5.24 -13.81
C GLY A 53 -12.31 -5.19 -12.29
N ASN A 54 -11.37 -4.51 -11.65
CA ASN A 54 -11.41 -4.28 -10.21
C ASN A 54 -12.16 -2.99 -9.88
N ALA A 55 -12.85 -2.97 -8.73
CA ALA A 55 -13.45 -1.76 -8.19
C ALA A 55 -12.39 -0.71 -7.80
N ARG A 56 -12.86 0.49 -7.42
CA ARG A 56 -11.98 1.57 -6.93
C ARG A 56 -11.09 1.05 -5.79
N PRO A 57 -9.77 1.30 -5.82
CA PRO A 57 -8.87 0.86 -4.76
C PRO A 57 -9.23 1.51 -3.43
N VAL A 58 -9.17 0.73 -2.36
CA VAL A 58 -9.38 1.18 -0.98
C VAL A 58 -8.01 1.33 -0.32
N VAL A 59 -7.70 2.55 0.09
CA VAL A 59 -6.43 2.92 0.73
C VAL A 59 -6.71 3.27 2.18
N TRP A 60 -5.80 2.87 3.07
CA TRP A 60 -5.90 3.10 4.51
C TRP A 60 -4.82 4.06 4.96
N ILE A 61 -5.19 5.08 5.74
CA ILE A 61 -4.23 5.96 6.39
C ILE A 61 -3.98 5.41 7.79
N VAL A 62 -2.74 5.04 8.07
CA VAL A 62 -2.36 4.38 9.33
C VAL A 62 -1.13 5.06 9.95
N PRO A 63 -0.99 5.03 11.28
CA PRO A 63 0.24 5.43 11.96
C PRO A 63 1.46 4.62 11.49
N ILE A 64 2.64 5.25 11.45
CA ILE A 64 3.89 4.57 11.07
C ILE A 64 4.33 3.53 12.12
N ASP A 65 3.98 3.72 13.39
CA ASP A 65 4.44 2.89 14.52
C ASP A 65 3.87 1.46 14.54
N ILE A 66 2.79 1.20 13.79
CA ILE A 66 2.20 -0.14 13.63
C ILE A 66 2.72 -0.87 12.39
N CYS A 67 3.59 -0.24 11.61
CA CYS A 67 4.11 -0.78 10.36
C CYS A 67 5.48 -1.44 10.57
N GLU A 68 5.66 -2.58 9.91
CA GLU A 68 6.92 -3.34 9.85
C GLU A 68 7.45 -3.34 8.41
N ASP A 69 8.75 -3.58 8.24
CA ASP A 69 9.35 -3.79 6.92
C ASP A 69 8.65 -4.94 6.17
N GLY A 70 8.49 -4.75 4.87
CA GLY A 70 7.91 -5.76 4.00
C GLY A 70 8.80 -6.96 3.78
N LEU A 71 8.19 -8.05 3.34
CA LEU A 71 8.91 -9.20 2.82
C LEU A 71 9.33 -8.95 1.38
N GLU A 72 10.41 -9.60 0.94
CA GLU A 72 10.78 -9.61 -0.48
C GLU A 72 9.64 -10.23 -1.31
N PRO A 73 9.16 -9.54 -2.36
CA PRO A 73 8.06 -10.05 -3.16
C PRO A 73 8.51 -11.21 -4.07
N GLU A 74 7.62 -12.19 -4.23
CA GLU A 74 7.77 -13.24 -5.24
C GLU A 74 7.22 -12.75 -6.58
N TYR A 75 8.04 -12.74 -7.62
CA TYR A 75 7.62 -12.41 -8.98
C TYR A 75 7.25 -13.69 -9.74
N LYS A 76 6.07 -13.70 -10.37
CA LYS A 76 5.56 -14.81 -11.19
C LYS A 76 5.34 -14.33 -12.63
N GLU A 77 5.61 -15.22 -13.58
CA GLU A 77 5.35 -15.03 -15.02
C GLU A 77 3.92 -15.44 -15.40
#